data_AF-J9E1V4-F1
#
_entry.id   AF-J9E1V4-F1
#
_cell.length_a   1.000
_cell.length_b   1.000
_cell.length_c   1.000
_cell.angle_alpha   90.00
_cell.angle_beta   90.00
_cell.angle_gamma   90.00
#
_symmetry.space_group_name_H-M   'P 1'
#
loop_
_entity.id
_entity.type
_entity.pdbx_description
1 polymer ?
#
loop_
_entity_poly.entity_id
_entity_poly.type
_entity_poly.pdbx_seq_one_letter_code
_entity_poly.pdbx_strand_id
1 'polypeptide(L)'
;MEWCITYLLPSIVTKLGSSKITIRRITNQMLIAYLKLQPDALNIVQKVVGNFLLNNENDVQIKDEALREIPNLMIIELYLGTEKLRKILSELSTKQYEIWKKYEQIIFETSDTMKESVVNKEKMLSSVDVELRYRFGIIPMSTSNMLNNETDTTSRIAALEQVNVIINGITPEDTRKFAAHLHSYFLTLGNVLDDLNFKVVVLCLDVIRLTLEKVGALLAPYIQ
;
A
#
# COMPACT_ATOMS: atom_id res chain seq x y z
N MET A 1 -2.15 -13.84 -4.21
CA MET A 1 -2.16 -12.47 -3.61
C MET A 1 -1.22 -11.54 -4.35
N GLU A 2 0.03 -11.97 -4.59
CA GLU A 2 1.06 -11.27 -5.39
C GLU A 2 0.50 -10.61 -6.66
N TRP A 3 -0.14 -11.39 -7.56
CA TRP A 3 -0.70 -10.87 -8.81
C TRP A 3 -1.73 -9.73 -8.63
N CYS A 4 -2.51 -9.76 -7.55
CA CYS A 4 -3.53 -8.74 -7.31
C CYS A 4 -2.93 -7.42 -6.85
N ILE A 5 -1.85 -7.47 -6.04
CA ILE A 5 -1.16 -6.27 -5.56
C ILE A 5 -0.23 -5.70 -6.62
N THR A 6 0.44 -6.56 -7.40
CA THR A 6 1.28 -6.11 -8.52
C THR A 6 0.51 -5.24 -9.51
N TYR A 7 -0.79 -5.50 -9.70
CA TYR A 7 -1.67 -4.64 -10.51
C TYR A 7 -1.88 -3.24 -9.90
N LEU A 8 -1.94 -3.14 -8.56
CA LEU A 8 -2.13 -1.87 -7.86
C LEU A 8 -0.84 -1.07 -7.68
N LEU A 9 0.33 -1.70 -7.81
CA LEU A 9 1.63 -1.05 -7.56
C LEU A 9 1.80 0.28 -8.29
N PRO A 10 1.44 0.43 -9.59
CA PRO A 10 1.55 1.73 -10.26
C PRO A 10 0.74 2.83 -9.57
N SER A 11 -0.53 2.56 -9.23
CA SER A 11 -1.39 3.52 -8.54
C SER A 11 -0.85 3.85 -7.14
N ILE A 12 -0.41 2.84 -6.39
CA ILE A 12 0.17 3.02 -5.05
C ILE A 12 1.47 3.86 -5.12
N VAL A 13 2.38 3.54 -6.05
CA VAL A 13 3.67 4.24 -6.20
C VAL A 13 3.46 5.72 -6.53
N THR A 14 2.44 6.08 -7.31
CA THR A 14 2.15 7.50 -7.56
C THR A 14 1.88 8.30 -6.29
N LYS A 15 1.37 7.65 -5.23
CA LYS A 15 1.05 8.32 -3.96
C LYS A 15 2.30 8.70 -3.16
N LEU A 16 3.47 8.13 -3.48
CA LEU A 16 4.76 8.58 -2.94
C LEU A 16 5.07 10.03 -3.30
N GLY A 17 4.58 10.51 -4.45
CA GLY A 17 4.75 11.89 -4.89
C GLY A 17 3.65 12.84 -4.40
N SER A 18 2.79 12.41 -3.47
CA SER A 18 1.72 13.27 -2.95
C SER A 18 2.27 14.49 -2.23
N SER A 19 1.62 15.65 -2.38
CA SER A 19 1.92 16.85 -1.58
C SER A 19 1.58 16.71 -0.09
N LYS A 20 0.86 15.65 0.29
CA LYS A 20 0.45 15.38 1.68
C LYS A 20 1.35 14.33 2.31
N ILE A 21 2.13 14.74 3.31
CA ILE A 21 3.05 13.84 4.05
C ILE A 21 2.34 12.61 4.65
N THR A 22 1.09 12.74 5.09
CA THR A 22 0.31 11.62 5.63
C THR A 22 0.07 10.55 4.58
N ILE A 23 -0.24 10.93 3.33
CA ILE A 23 -0.42 9.98 2.22
C ILE A 23 0.90 9.26 1.96
N ARG A 24 2.00 10.01 1.86
CA ARG A 24 3.31 9.41 1.61
C ARG A 24 3.73 8.41 2.68
N ARG A 25 3.54 8.76 3.95
CA ARG A 25 3.85 7.87 5.09
C ARG A 25 3.04 6.58 5.07
N ILE A 26 1.73 6.65 4.84
CA ILE A 26 0.89 5.44 4.79
C ILE A 26 1.19 4.60 3.54
N THR A 27 1.52 5.23 2.40
CA THR A 27 2.01 4.55 1.21
C THR A 27 3.29 3.76 1.50
N ASN A 28 4.25 4.36 2.21
CA ASN A 28 5.47 3.65 2.61
C ASN A 28 5.15 2.45 3.50
N GLN A 29 4.32 2.64 4.53
CA GLN A 29 3.91 1.55 5.43
C GLN A 29 3.22 0.40 4.67
N MET A 30 2.38 0.72 3.69
CA MET A 30 1.72 -0.27 2.84
C MET A 30 2.73 -1.04 1.98
N LEU A 31 3.67 -0.35 1.32
CA LEU A 31 4.69 -0.98 0.49
C LEU A 31 5.65 -1.85 1.32
N ILE A 32 6.01 -1.39 2.53
CA ILE A 32 6.77 -2.20 3.51
C ILE A 32 6.00 -3.46 3.89
N ALA A 33 4.70 -3.35 4.20
CA ALA A 33 3.87 -4.50 4.55
C ALA A 33 3.80 -5.51 3.39
N TYR A 34 3.69 -5.03 2.15
CA TYR A 34 3.72 -5.88 0.97
C TYR A 34 5.05 -6.61 0.81
N LEU A 35 6.18 -5.91 0.94
CA LEU A 35 7.51 -6.50 0.76
C LEU A 35 7.90 -7.44 1.90
N LYS A 36 7.40 -7.21 3.13
CA LYS A 36 7.53 -8.18 4.23
C LYS A 36 6.79 -9.49 3.94
N LEU A 37 5.62 -9.38 3.29
CA LEU A 37 4.84 -10.55 2.91
C LEU A 37 5.42 -11.27 1.69
N GLN A 38 5.95 -10.53 0.72
CA GLN A 38 6.48 -11.04 -0.54
C GLN A 38 7.85 -10.39 -0.86
N PRO A 39 8.95 -10.86 -0.24
CA PRO A 39 10.28 -10.28 -0.45
C PRO A 39 10.74 -10.32 -1.91
N ASP A 40 10.35 -11.37 -2.66
CA ASP A 40 10.71 -11.54 -4.08
C ASP A 40 10.09 -10.48 -5.00
N ALA A 41 9.04 -9.78 -4.53
CA ALA A 41 8.42 -8.68 -5.26
C ALA A 41 9.27 -7.39 -5.27
N LEU A 42 10.39 -7.36 -4.54
CA LEU A 42 11.30 -6.21 -4.46
C LEU A 42 11.70 -5.68 -5.85
N ASN A 43 12.08 -6.58 -6.76
CA ASN A 43 12.49 -6.23 -8.11
C ASN A 43 11.36 -5.55 -8.91
N ILE A 44 10.12 -5.99 -8.68
CA ILE A 44 8.93 -5.43 -9.33
C ILE A 44 8.65 -4.04 -8.76
N VAL A 45 8.65 -3.89 -7.43
CA VAL A 45 8.47 -2.59 -6.78
C VAL A 45 9.54 -1.58 -7.23
N GLN A 46 10.81 -1.99 -7.25
CA GLN A 46 11.92 -1.18 -7.76
C GLN A 46 11.70 -0.73 -9.21
N LYS A 47 11.25 -1.65 -10.07
CA LYS A 47 10.96 -1.32 -11.47
C LYS A 47 9.83 -0.30 -11.59
N VAL A 48 8.75 -0.45 -10.82
CA VAL A 48 7.61 0.48 -10.86
C VAL A 48 8.00 1.86 -10.33
N VAL A 49 8.74 1.93 -9.21
CA VAL A 49 9.28 3.18 -8.68
C VAL A 49 10.23 3.84 -9.68
N GLY A 50 11.14 3.08 -10.27
CA GLY A 50 12.05 3.58 -11.29
C GLY A 50 11.33 4.13 -12.52
N ASN A 51 10.35 3.39 -13.04
CA ASN A 51 9.51 3.85 -14.15
C ASN A 51 8.76 5.14 -13.80
N PHE A 52 8.24 5.25 -12.58
CA PHE A 52 7.55 6.46 -12.11
C PHE A 52 8.48 7.68 -12.09
N LEU A 53 9.70 7.53 -11.56
CA LEU A 53 10.69 8.61 -11.49
C LEU A 53 11.19 9.03 -12.88
N LEU A 54 11.40 8.06 -13.77
CA LEU A 54 11.89 8.30 -15.14
C LEU A 54 10.79 8.75 -16.11
N ASN A 55 9.51 8.61 -15.77
CA ASN A 55 8.43 9.04 -16.65
C ASN A 55 8.42 10.57 -16.80
N ASN A 56 8.75 11.09 -17.98
CA ASN A 56 8.82 12.52 -18.28
C ASN A 56 7.47 13.25 -18.18
N GLU A 57 6.34 12.53 -18.19
CA GLU A 57 5.00 13.11 -18.03
C GLU A 57 4.70 13.50 -16.58
N ASN A 58 5.41 12.91 -15.61
CA ASN A 58 5.23 13.23 -14.20
C ASN A 58 5.92 14.55 -13.85
N ASP A 59 5.22 15.38 -13.08
CA ASP A 59 5.74 16.65 -12.58
C ASP A 59 7.02 16.45 -11.75
N VAL A 60 8.01 17.33 -11.95
CA VAL A 60 9.31 17.26 -11.27
C VAL A 60 9.16 17.34 -9.74
N GLN A 61 8.26 18.18 -9.24
CA GLN A 61 7.99 18.32 -7.81
C GLN A 61 7.39 17.03 -7.22
N ILE A 62 6.51 16.35 -7.96
CA ILE A 62 5.94 15.06 -7.56
C ILE A 62 7.06 14.00 -7.46
N LYS A 63 7.99 13.98 -8.43
CA LYS A 63 9.15 13.08 -8.38
C LYS A 63 10.07 13.40 -7.22
N ASP A 64 10.32 14.68 -6.94
CA ASP A 64 11.15 15.12 -5.82
C ASP A 64 10.56 14.66 -4.48
N GLU A 65 9.25 14.81 -4.28
CA GLU A 65 8.59 14.30 -3.07
C GLU A 65 8.69 12.77 -2.95
N ALA A 66 8.53 12.03 -4.05
CA ALA A 66 8.70 10.58 -4.03
C ALA A 66 10.14 10.15 -3.71
N LEU A 67 11.16 10.86 -4.24
CA LEU A 67 12.56 10.61 -3.93
C LEU A 67 12.86 10.76 -2.43
N ARG A 68 12.21 11.72 -1.76
CA ARG A 68 12.34 11.92 -0.30
C ARG A 68 11.82 10.74 0.52
N GLU A 69 10.94 9.92 -0.05
CA GLU A 69 10.31 8.78 0.62
C GLU A 69 11.01 7.45 0.34
N ILE A 70 11.86 7.36 -0.69
CA ILE A 70 12.65 6.16 -0.99
C ILE A 70 13.44 5.64 0.22
N PRO A 71 14.07 6.48 1.05
CA PRO A 71 14.74 6.02 2.27
C PRO A 71 13.78 5.30 3.21
N ASN A 72 12.56 5.82 3.35
CA ASN A 72 11.54 5.27 4.24
C ASN A 72 10.92 3.99 3.69
N LEU A 73 11.02 3.73 2.38
CA LEU A 73 10.43 2.54 1.77
C LEU A 73 11.14 1.27 2.19
N MET A 74 12.47 1.28 2.33
CA MET A 74 13.27 0.17 2.86
C MET A 74 14.71 0.61 3.19
N ILE A 75 14.97 1.04 4.42
CA ILE A 75 16.35 1.39 4.89
C ILE A 75 17.35 0.21 4.75
N ILE A 76 16.91 -1.04 4.52
CA ILE A 76 17.81 -2.21 4.45
C ILE A 76 17.70 -2.98 3.12
N GLU A 77 16.50 -3.35 2.68
CA GLU A 77 16.35 -4.30 1.58
C GLU A 77 16.38 -3.66 0.17
N LEU A 78 16.05 -2.37 0.02
CA LEU A 78 16.28 -1.64 -1.25
C LEU A 78 17.78 -1.37 -1.47
N TYR A 79 18.54 -1.22 -0.40
CA TYR A 79 19.93 -0.72 -0.42
C TYR A 79 20.95 -1.80 -0.78
N LEU A 80 20.70 -3.05 -0.37
CA LEU A 80 21.60 -4.18 -0.57
C LEU A 80 21.48 -4.86 -1.94
N GLY A 81 20.50 -4.46 -2.76
CA GLY A 81 19.93 -5.38 -3.76
C GLY A 81 20.43 -5.32 -5.20
N THR A 82 20.42 -4.16 -5.88
CA THR A 82 20.45 -4.21 -7.36
C THR A 82 21.17 -3.04 -8.04
N GLU A 83 22.17 -3.38 -8.85
CA GLU A 83 22.76 -2.53 -9.90
C GLU A 83 21.71 -1.81 -10.76
N LYS A 84 20.53 -2.42 -10.91
CA LYS A 84 19.43 -1.92 -11.72
C LYS A 84 18.82 -0.63 -11.17
N LEU A 85 18.61 -0.53 -9.85
CA LEU A 85 18.12 0.71 -9.25
C LEU A 85 19.19 1.80 -9.32
N ARG A 86 20.46 1.46 -9.07
CA ARG A 86 21.59 2.40 -9.23
C ARG A 86 21.68 2.96 -10.65
N LYS A 87 21.50 2.10 -11.66
CA LYS A 87 21.45 2.53 -13.06
C LYS A 87 20.29 3.49 -13.33
N ILE A 88 19.08 3.14 -12.88
CA ILE A 88 17.90 4.02 -13.02
C ILE A 88 18.13 5.36 -12.32
N LEU A 89 18.74 5.37 -11.15
CA LEU A 89 19.02 6.59 -10.39
C LEU A 89 20.14 7.43 -11.02
N SER A 90 21.08 6.81 -11.74
CA SER A 90 22.11 7.52 -12.51
C SER A 90 21.56 8.28 -13.72
N GLU A 91 20.34 7.95 -14.15
CA GLU A 91 19.62 8.61 -15.24
C GLU A 91 18.75 9.80 -14.73
N LEU A 92 18.78 10.11 -13.43
CA LEU A 92 18.07 11.25 -12.85
C LEU A 92 18.71 12.59 -13.23
N SER A 93 17.90 13.65 -13.25
CA SER A 93 18.42 15.03 -13.41
C SER A 93 19.34 15.43 -12.26
N THR A 94 20.22 16.42 -12.46
CA THR A 94 21.19 16.87 -11.46
C THR A 94 20.54 17.22 -10.11
N LYS A 95 19.39 17.91 -10.13
CA LYS A 95 18.64 18.27 -8.90
C LYS A 95 18.09 17.04 -8.17
N GLN A 96 17.55 16.08 -8.91
CA GLN A 96 17.01 14.85 -8.35
C GLN A 96 18.11 13.93 -7.81
N TYR A 97 19.24 13.89 -8.51
CA TYR A 97 20.44 13.18 -8.07
C TYR A 97 21.01 13.75 -6.77
N GLU A 98 21.02 15.08 -6.59
CA GLU A 98 21.44 15.72 -5.33
C GLU A 98 20.52 15.36 -4.17
N ILE A 99 19.19 15.36 -4.38
CA ILE A 99 18.21 14.91 -3.39
C ILE A 99 18.48 13.45 -3.03
N TRP A 100 18.59 12.57 -4.03
CA TRP A 100 18.93 11.17 -3.84
C TRP A 100 20.20 11.00 -3.00
N LYS A 101 21.30 11.64 -3.40
CA LYS A 101 22.61 11.51 -2.75
C LYS A 101 22.60 11.99 -1.30
N LYS A 102 21.84 13.06 -1.00
CA LYS A 102 21.63 13.52 0.39
C LYS A 102 21.01 12.42 1.25
N TYR A 103 20.01 11.72 0.73
CA TYR A 103 19.35 10.65 1.47
C TYR A 103 20.14 9.35 1.49
N GLU A 104 20.90 9.05 0.44
CA GLU A 104 21.88 7.95 0.40
C GLU A 104 22.85 8.04 1.59
N GLN A 105 23.38 9.23 1.86
CA GLN A 105 24.25 9.46 3.02
C GLN A 105 23.55 9.21 4.36
N ILE A 106 22.31 9.68 4.53
CA ILE A 106 21.52 9.49 5.76
C ILE A 106 21.22 8.01 6.02
N ILE A 107 20.91 7.25 4.98
CA ILE A 107 20.63 5.81 5.09
C ILE A 107 21.88 5.06 5.56
N PHE A 108 23.04 5.35 4.99
CA PHE A 108 24.32 4.72 5.35
C PHE A 108 24.74 5.05 6.79
N GLU A 109 24.46 6.28 7.26
CA GLU A 109 24.70 6.68 8.65
C GLU A 109 23.70 6.05 9.64
N THR A 110 22.48 5.71 9.20
CA THR A 110 21.42 5.12 10.05
C THR A 110 21.53 3.59 10.18
N SER A 111 22.15 2.90 9.21
CA SER A 111 22.31 1.44 9.23
C SER A 111 23.16 0.91 10.38
N ASP A 112 24.00 1.75 11.00
CA ASP A 112 24.85 1.37 12.13
C ASP A 112 24.12 1.34 13.48
N THR A 113 22.85 1.76 13.56
CA THR A 113 22.22 2.09 14.87
C THR A 113 20.91 1.41 15.24
N MET A 114 20.26 0.54 14.45
CA MET A 114 18.95 -0.02 14.88
C MET A 114 18.69 -1.50 14.56
N LYS A 115 18.66 -2.32 15.64
CA LYS A 115 17.88 -3.56 15.77
C LYS A 115 16.81 -3.38 16.87
N GLU A 116 15.65 -3.99 16.63
CA GLU A 116 14.51 -4.29 17.54
C GLU A 116 13.51 -3.20 17.99
N SER A 117 12.22 -3.35 17.63
CA SER A 117 11.19 -4.04 18.46
C SER A 117 9.73 -3.73 18.02
N VAL A 118 8.79 -4.61 18.39
CA VAL A 118 7.40 -4.82 17.90
C VAL A 118 6.36 -4.56 19.03
N VAL A 119 5.05 -4.37 18.72
CA VAL A 119 3.86 -5.07 19.32
C VAL A 119 2.52 -4.27 19.29
N ASN A 120 1.45 -4.99 18.92
CA ASN A 120 0.03 -4.67 18.67
C ASN A 120 -0.88 -4.45 19.91
N LYS A 121 -2.12 -3.91 19.69
CA LYS A 121 -3.33 -4.15 20.51
C LYS A 121 -4.63 -4.12 19.68
N GLU A 122 -5.52 -5.10 19.91
CA GLU A 122 -6.86 -5.28 19.31
C GLU A 122 -8.01 -4.84 20.25
N LYS A 123 -9.20 -4.55 19.69
CA LYS A 123 -10.48 -4.55 20.44
C LYS A 123 -11.70 -4.89 19.54
N MET A 124 -12.63 -5.62 20.15
CA MET A 124 -13.82 -6.34 19.65
C MET A 124 -14.98 -5.48 19.10
N LEU A 125 -15.84 -6.06 18.25
CA LEU A 125 -17.15 -5.55 17.82
C LEU A 125 -18.25 -6.62 17.91
N SER A 126 -19.49 -6.16 18.12
CA SER A 126 -20.71 -6.95 18.35
C SER A 126 -21.67 -6.91 17.15
N SER A 127 -22.37 -8.03 16.92
CA SER A 127 -23.26 -8.34 15.79
C SER A 127 -24.69 -7.84 15.89
N VAL A 128 -25.32 -7.51 14.75
CA VAL A 128 -26.77 -7.65 14.54
C VAL A 128 -27.00 -8.25 13.14
N ASP A 129 -27.79 -9.32 13.12
CA ASP A 129 -28.11 -10.17 11.97
C ASP A 129 -29.27 -9.56 11.15
N VAL A 130 -28.96 -9.17 9.92
CA VAL A 130 -29.92 -9.03 8.83
C VAL A 130 -29.34 -9.91 7.73
N GLU A 131 -30.17 -10.62 6.97
CA GLU A 131 -29.73 -11.54 5.92
C GLU A 131 -29.00 -10.75 4.81
N LEU A 132 -27.70 -10.51 5.04
CA LEU A 132 -26.88 -9.60 4.27
C LEU A 132 -26.41 -10.33 3.02
N ARG A 133 -26.73 -9.77 1.85
CA ARG A 133 -25.98 -10.12 0.64
C ARG A 133 -24.55 -9.60 0.83
N TYR A 134 -23.58 -10.49 0.73
CA TYR A 134 -22.16 -10.14 0.83
C TYR A 134 -21.54 -10.03 -0.56
N ARG A 135 -20.77 -8.97 -0.78
CA ARG A 135 -19.82 -8.85 -1.88
C ARG A 135 -18.45 -9.32 -1.40
N PHE A 136 -17.70 -9.94 -2.31
CA PHE A 136 -16.40 -10.53 -2.01
C PHE A 136 -16.47 -11.60 -0.89
N GLY A 137 -17.64 -12.19 -0.64
CA GLY A 137 -17.85 -13.20 0.39
C GLY A 137 -17.93 -12.69 1.84
N ILE A 138 -17.40 -11.51 2.16
CA ILE A 138 -17.30 -11.00 3.55
C ILE A 138 -17.75 -9.54 3.75
N ILE A 139 -17.84 -8.74 2.68
CA ILE A 139 -18.21 -7.32 2.79
C ILE A 139 -19.71 -7.15 2.54
N PRO A 140 -20.49 -6.55 3.45
CA PRO A 140 -21.91 -6.30 3.20
C PRO A 140 -22.14 -5.48 1.92
N MET A 141 -23.19 -5.81 1.16
CA MET A 141 -23.50 -5.12 -0.10
C MET A 141 -23.78 -3.62 0.13
N SER A 142 -24.40 -3.27 1.26
CA SER A 142 -24.60 -1.87 1.67
C SER A 142 -23.27 -1.12 1.76
N THR A 143 -22.29 -1.68 2.47
CA THR A 143 -20.93 -1.14 2.58
C THR A 143 -20.26 -1.04 1.21
N SER A 144 -20.41 -2.06 0.34
CA SER A 144 -19.85 -1.99 -1.02
C SER A 144 -20.50 -0.91 -1.88
N ASN A 145 -21.80 -0.68 -1.76
CA ASN A 145 -22.49 0.37 -2.53
C ASN A 145 -22.05 1.75 -2.08
N MET A 146 -21.90 1.94 -0.76
CA MET A 146 -21.34 3.18 -0.19
C MET A 146 -19.92 3.43 -0.67
N LEU A 147 -19.07 2.40 -0.74
CA LEU A 147 -17.70 2.50 -1.23
C LEU A 147 -17.62 2.95 -2.70
N ASN A 148 -18.57 2.51 -3.54
CA ASN A 148 -18.65 2.85 -4.96
C ASN A 148 -19.40 4.18 -5.23
N ASN A 149 -19.89 4.87 -4.20
CA ASN A 149 -20.59 6.14 -4.39
C ASN A 149 -19.61 7.30 -4.51
N GLU A 150 -19.12 7.57 -5.72
CA GLU A 150 -18.15 8.64 -6.01
C GLU A 150 -18.64 10.04 -5.64
N THR A 151 -19.95 10.24 -5.50
CA THR A 151 -20.55 11.55 -5.21
C THR A 151 -20.61 11.89 -3.71
N ASP A 152 -20.50 10.88 -2.84
CA ASP A 152 -20.62 11.06 -1.39
C ASP A 152 -19.35 10.61 -0.67
N THR A 153 -18.45 11.57 -0.43
CA THR A 153 -17.22 11.35 0.32
C THR A 153 -17.47 10.82 1.74
N THR A 154 -18.53 11.25 2.42
CA THR A 154 -18.81 10.86 3.80
C THR A 154 -19.20 9.39 3.86
N SER A 155 -20.04 8.96 2.92
CA SER A 155 -20.42 7.56 2.74
C SER A 155 -19.22 6.67 2.41
N ARG A 156 -18.31 7.12 1.54
CA ARG A 156 -17.07 6.38 1.23
C ARG A 156 -16.13 6.24 2.42
N ILE A 157 -15.98 7.30 3.24
CA ILE A 157 -15.20 7.25 4.48
C ILE A 157 -15.81 6.20 5.43
N ALA A 158 -17.12 6.28 5.68
CA ALA A 158 -17.81 5.33 6.55
C ALA A 158 -17.70 3.89 6.04
N ALA A 159 -17.76 3.70 4.71
CA ALA A 159 -17.57 2.39 4.09
C ALA A 159 -16.17 1.84 4.33
N LEU A 160 -15.12 2.66 4.15
CA LEU A 160 -13.74 2.24 4.39
C LEU A 160 -13.48 1.92 5.87
N GLU A 161 -14.07 2.69 6.79
CA GLU A 161 -14.01 2.40 8.24
C GLU A 161 -14.68 1.06 8.57
N GLN A 162 -15.83 0.76 7.96
CA GLN A 162 -16.49 -0.54 8.10
C GLN A 162 -15.66 -1.68 7.50
N VAL A 163 -15.08 -1.49 6.32
CA VAL A 163 -14.19 -2.49 5.71
C VAL A 163 -12.98 -2.74 6.61
N ASN A 164 -12.39 -1.70 7.19
CA ASN A 164 -11.27 -1.83 8.13
C ASN A 164 -11.65 -2.72 9.33
N VAL A 165 -12.80 -2.45 9.95
CA VAL A 165 -13.36 -3.28 11.03
C VAL A 165 -13.52 -4.75 10.62
N ILE A 166 -14.11 -5.00 9.45
CA ILE A 166 -14.38 -6.37 8.97
C ILE A 166 -13.07 -7.11 8.73
N ILE A 167 -12.10 -6.49 8.06
CA ILE A 167 -10.79 -7.11 7.79
C ILE A 167 -10.02 -7.35 9.10
N ASN A 168 -10.11 -6.45 10.07
CA ASN A 168 -9.42 -6.61 11.35
C ASN A 168 -9.96 -7.81 12.16
N GLY A 169 -11.26 -8.08 12.04
CA GLY A 169 -11.95 -9.20 12.68
C GLY A 169 -12.08 -10.46 11.82
N ILE A 170 -11.35 -10.56 10.69
CA ILE A 170 -11.52 -11.67 9.74
C ILE A 170 -11.14 -13.02 10.35
N THR A 171 -12.00 -14.02 10.17
CA THR A 171 -11.73 -15.39 10.61
C THR A 171 -11.04 -16.22 9.51
N PRO A 172 -10.45 -17.39 9.83
CA PRO A 172 -9.92 -18.32 8.81
C PRO A 172 -11.00 -18.81 7.83
N GLU A 173 -12.26 -18.94 8.27
CA GLU A 173 -13.37 -19.30 7.37
C GLU A 173 -13.69 -18.18 6.39
N ASP A 174 -13.78 -16.95 6.88
CA ASP A 174 -14.00 -15.76 6.07
C ASP A 174 -12.88 -15.55 5.06
N THR A 175 -11.64 -15.83 5.46
CA THR A 175 -10.47 -15.77 4.59
C THR A 175 -10.60 -16.70 3.38
N ARG A 176 -11.12 -17.92 3.58
CA ARG A 176 -11.37 -18.86 2.46
C ARG A 176 -12.43 -18.34 1.51
N LYS A 177 -13.53 -17.77 2.03
CA LYS A 177 -14.59 -17.14 1.22
C LYS A 177 -14.05 -15.92 0.46
N PHE A 178 -13.20 -15.13 1.11
CA PHE A 178 -12.64 -13.91 0.58
C PHE A 178 -11.55 -14.16 -0.48
N ALA A 179 -10.78 -15.25 -0.34
CA ALA A 179 -9.65 -15.59 -1.23
C ALA A 179 -10.03 -15.60 -2.71
N ALA A 180 -11.19 -16.17 -3.05
CA ALA A 180 -11.71 -16.24 -4.42
C ALA A 180 -12.04 -14.86 -5.03
N HIS A 181 -12.13 -13.83 -4.19
CA HIS A 181 -12.57 -12.49 -4.58
C HIS A 181 -11.51 -11.42 -4.40
N LEU A 182 -10.30 -11.78 -3.95
CA LEU A 182 -9.21 -10.83 -3.69
C LEU A 182 -8.91 -9.95 -4.90
N HIS A 183 -8.91 -10.50 -6.11
CA HIS A 183 -8.65 -9.71 -7.31
C HIS A 183 -9.69 -8.60 -7.50
N SER A 184 -10.98 -8.94 -7.48
CA SER A 184 -12.07 -7.96 -7.63
C SER A 184 -12.14 -6.97 -6.47
N TYR A 185 -11.79 -7.40 -5.26
CA TYR A 185 -11.68 -6.54 -4.09
C TYR A 185 -10.56 -5.50 -4.28
N PHE A 186 -9.35 -5.92 -4.63
CA PHE A 186 -8.23 -5.02 -4.86
C PHE A 186 -8.48 -4.10 -6.04
N LEU A 187 -9.11 -4.57 -7.11
CA LEU A 187 -9.52 -3.71 -8.23
C LEU A 187 -10.47 -2.59 -7.78
N THR A 188 -11.43 -2.91 -6.91
CA THR A 188 -12.36 -1.91 -6.35
C THR A 188 -11.60 -0.88 -5.51
N LEU A 189 -10.66 -1.31 -4.67
CA LEU A 189 -9.82 -0.39 -3.90
C LEU A 189 -8.88 0.43 -4.79
N GLY A 190 -8.41 -0.12 -5.90
CA GLY A 190 -7.64 0.61 -6.91
C GLY A 190 -8.37 1.85 -7.42
N ASN A 191 -9.66 1.71 -7.76
CA ASN A 191 -10.48 2.85 -8.18
C ASN A 191 -10.67 3.86 -7.03
N VAL A 192 -10.77 3.39 -5.79
CA VAL A 192 -10.91 4.25 -4.61
C VAL A 192 -9.64 5.06 -4.34
N LEU A 193 -8.45 4.54 -4.68
CA LEU A 193 -7.18 5.26 -4.54
C LEU A 193 -7.09 6.52 -5.41
N ASP A 194 -7.92 6.63 -6.45
CA ASP A 194 -7.96 7.78 -7.36
C ASP A 194 -8.92 8.89 -6.87
N ASP A 195 -9.43 8.78 -5.64
CA ASP A 195 -10.25 9.84 -5.03
C ASP A 195 -9.48 11.16 -4.87
N LEU A 196 -10.19 12.27 -5.13
CA LEU A 196 -9.74 13.63 -4.88
C LEU A 196 -9.64 13.93 -3.37
N ASN A 197 -10.44 13.25 -2.55
CA ASN A 197 -10.43 13.40 -1.11
C ASN A 197 -9.31 12.59 -0.47
N PHE A 198 -8.33 13.28 0.09
CA PHE A 198 -7.17 12.63 0.71
C PHE A 198 -7.52 11.73 1.89
N LYS A 199 -8.59 11.98 2.64
CA LYS A 199 -8.98 11.13 3.77
C LYS A 199 -9.43 9.77 3.25
N VAL A 200 -10.14 9.73 2.13
CA VAL A 200 -10.52 8.49 1.44
C VAL A 200 -9.27 7.75 0.96
N VAL A 201 -8.32 8.44 0.32
CA VAL A 201 -7.07 7.82 -0.13
C VAL A 201 -6.26 7.24 1.05
N VAL A 202 -6.13 7.98 2.16
CA VAL A 202 -5.42 7.51 3.36
C VAL A 202 -6.07 6.27 3.94
N LEU A 203 -7.40 6.29 4.13
CA LEU A 203 -8.14 5.15 4.66
C LEU A 203 -8.07 3.95 3.70
N CYS A 204 -8.10 4.17 2.40
CA CYS A 204 -7.98 3.11 1.40
C CYS A 204 -6.59 2.45 1.45
N LEU A 205 -5.52 3.23 1.52
CA LEU A 205 -4.16 2.71 1.68
C LEU A 205 -4.02 1.90 2.97
N ASP A 206 -4.63 2.35 4.07
CA ASP A 206 -4.63 1.61 5.34
C ASP A 206 -5.42 0.30 5.26
N VAL A 207 -6.58 0.30 4.59
CA VAL A 207 -7.37 -0.92 4.34
C VAL A 207 -6.58 -1.93 3.49
N ILE A 208 -5.87 -1.48 2.45
CA ILE A 208 -5.03 -2.36 1.63
C ILE A 208 -3.89 -2.96 2.49
N ARG A 209 -3.21 -2.12 3.27
CA ARG A 209 -2.15 -2.56 4.20
C ARG A 209 -2.67 -3.61 5.18
N LEU A 210 -3.78 -3.32 5.86
CA LEU A 210 -4.40 -4.22 6.82
C LEU A 210 -4.83 -5.54 6.19
N THR A 211 -5.35 -5.49 4.96
CA THR A 211 -5.71 -6.71 4.20
C THR A 211 -4.50 -7.58 3.95
N LEU A 212 -3.35 -7.00 3.60
CA LEU A 212 -2.12 -7.76 3.42
C LEU A 212 -1.64 -8.40 4.73
N GLU A 213 -1.68 -7.65 5.83
CA GLU A 213 -1.22 -8.14 7.13
C GLU A 213 -2.10 -9.29 7.66
N LYS A 214 -3.42 -9.14 7.57
CA LYS A 214 -4.37 -10.11 8.15
C LYS A 214 -4.64 -11.29 7.21
N VAL A 215 -4.85 -11.02 5.92
CA VAL A 215 -5.23 -12.06 4.94
C VAL A 215 -4.01 -12.71 4.31
N GLY A 216 -2.93 -11.94 4.08
CA GLY A 216 -1.69 -12.45 3.52
C GLY A 216 -1.04 -13.52 4.38
N ALA A 217 -0.95 -13.28 5.69
CA ALA A 217 -0.42 -14.25 6.64
C ALA A 217 -1.23 -15.55 6.65
N LEU A 218 -2.55 -15.47 6.51
CA LEU A 218 -3.45 -16.62 6.52
C LEU A 218 -3.44 -17.42 5.21
N LEU A 219 -3.10 -16.78 4.09
CA LEU A 219 -3.01 -17.43 2.78
C LEU A 219 -1.60 -17.92 2.43
N ALA A 220 -0.56 -17.47 3.13
CA ALA A 220 0.83 -17.90 2.91
C ALA A 220 1.02 -19.43 2.87
N PRO A 221 0.35 -20.26 3.71
CA PRO A 221 0.49 -21.72 3.64
C PRO A 221 -0.09 -22.38 2.38
N TYR A 222 -0.92 -21.66 1.63
CA TYR A 222 -1.66 -22.19 0.46
C TYR A 222 -1.14 -21.66 -0.88
N ILE A 223 -0.10 -20.81 -0.85
CA ILE A 223 0.49 -20.15 -2.04
C ILE A 223 1.89 -20.70 -2.36
N GLN A 224 2.37 -21.72 -1.63
CA GLN A 224 3.61 -22.46 -1.97
C GLN A 224 3.40 -23.45 -3.12
#